data_AF-A0A327L4T6-F1
#
_entry.id   AF-A0A327L4T6-F1
#
_cell.length_a   1.000
_cell.length_b   1.000
_cell.length_c   1.000
_cell.angle_alpha   90.00
_cell.angle_beta   90.00
_cell.angle_gamma   90.00
#
_symmetry.space_group_name_H-M   'P 1'
#
loop_
_entity.id
_entity.type
_entity.pdbx_description
1 polymer ?
#
loop_
_entity_poly.entity_id
_entity_poly.type
_entity_poly.pdbx_seq_one_letter_code
_entity_poly.pdbx_strand_id
1 'polypeptide(L)'
;MRGISIVAAAMAIMGIALDVVGPASAQSGPGYGGPTAEGAPPPRRSARRPTQIQVTPDRQLVRLCEDWLAVENRPSGTVIVPQMRCRWGYR
;
A
#
# COMPACT_ATOMS: atom_id res chain seq x y z
N MET A 1 39.13 -14.47 15.61
CA MET A 1 39.20 -13.08 16.10
C MET A 1 38.61 -12.15 15.06
N ARG A 2 37.92 -11.10 15.54
CA ARG A 2 37.20 -10.03 14.80
C ARG A 2 35.68 -10.26 14.61
N GLY A 3 34.98 -10.24 15.74
CA GLY A 3 33.62 -9.72 15.80
C GLY A 3 33.69 -8.21 16.05
N ILE A 4 32.92 -7.44 15.29
CA ILE A 4 32.68 -6.02 15.53
C ILE A 4 31.17 -5.85 15.45
N SER A 5 30.51 -5.81 16.60
CA SER A 5 29.11 -5.41 16.72
C SER A 5 29.08 -4.14 17.57
N ILE A 6 28.87 -3.03 16.89
CA ILE A 6 28.51 -1.71 17.42
C ILE A 6 27.30 -1.37 16.53
N VAL A 7 26.11 -1.00 17.02
CA VAL A 7 25.80 0.20 17.77
C VAL A 7 24.38 0.03 18.33
N ALA A 8 24.22 0.30 19.63
CA ALA A 8 22.95 0.68 20.23
C ALA A 8 22.71 2.18 20.00
N ALA A 9 21.50 2.60 19.64
CA ALA A 9 21.03 3.96 19.89
C ALA A 9 19.52 4.06 19.67
N ALA A 10 18.79 4.23 20.76
CA ALA A 10 17.46 4.83 20.79
C ALA A 10 17.59 6.35 20.90
N MET A 11 16.68 7.12 20.27
CA MET A 11 16.21 8.49 20.62
C MET A 11 15.18 8.91 19.56
N ALA A 12 13.91 9.20 19.88
CA ALA A 12 13.32 10.33 20.62
C ALA A 12 12.95 11.53 19.70
N ILE A 13 11.63 11.79 19.65
CA ILE A 13 10.91 13.08 19.68
C ILE A 13 11.33 14.15 18.66
N MET A 14 10.37 14.55 17.81
CA MET A 14 10.40 15.87 17.18
C MET A 14 8.98 16.40 17.00
N GLY A 15 8.62 17.39 17.83
CA GLY A 15 7.48 18.28 17.65
C GLY A 15 7.95 19.61 17.05
N ILE A 16 7.08 20.26 16.26
CA ILE A 16 7.27 21.61 15.68
C ILE A 16 5.86 22.25 15.64
N ALA A 17 5.54 23.16 16.57
CA ALA A 17 5.47 24.64 16.42
C ALA A 17 4.49 25.12 15.31
N LEU A 18 3.28 25.61 15.63
CA LEU A 18 2.88 26.99 15.99
C LEU A 18 3.12 28.03 14.88
N ASP A 19 2.04 28.47 14.21
CA ASP A 19 1.99 29.75 13.48
C ASP A 19 0.62 30.45 13.65
N VAL A 20 0.67 31.50 14.48
CA VAL A 20 0.08 32.85 14.39
C VAL A 20 -1.19 33.07 13.53
N VAL A 21 -2.31 33.39 14.20
CA VAL A 21 -3.52 33.99 13.60
C VAL A 21 -3.56 35.49 13.92
N GLY A 22 -3.34 36.34 12.92
CA GLY A 22 -3.58 37.79 13.01
C GLY A 22 -4.96 38.16 12.44
N PRO A 23 -5.63 39.24 12.91
CA PRO A 23 -6.94 39.64 12.43
C PRO A 23 -6.82 40.54 11.19
N ALA A 24 -7.59 40.25 10.14
CA ALA A 24 -7.76 41.17 9.02
C ALA A 24 -9.14 41.81 9.09
N SER A 25 -9.16 43.12 9.31
CA SER A 25 -10.33 44.00 9.30
C SER A 25 -10.94 44.08 7.90
N ALA A 26 -12.24 43.82 7.78
CA ALA A 26 -12.98 44.02 6.54
C ALA A 26 -13.30 45.51 6.35
N GLN A 27 -12.73 46.14 5.32
CA GLN A 27 -13.18 47.44 4.81
C GLN A 27 -14.47 47.25 4.01
N SER A 28 -15.56 47.86 4.45
CA SER A 28 -16.78 48.02 3.67
C SER A 28 -16.61 49.15 2.66
N GLY A 29 -16.58 48.81 1.38
CA GLY A 29 -16.69 49.78 0.27
C GLY A 29 -18.14 49.84 -0.25
N PRO A 30 -18.68 51.03 -0.56
CA PRO A 30 -20.00 51.16 -1.17
C PRO A 30 -19.90 50.98 -2.68
N GLY A 31 -20.77 50.16 -3.27
CA GLY A 31 -20.68 49.93 -4.71
C GLY A 31 -21.90 49.25 -5.31
N TYR A 32 -22.91 50.07 -5.58
CA TYR A 32 -23.82 50.01 -6.73
C TYR A 32 -24.48 48.67 -7.11
N GLY A 33 -25.81 48.67 -7.01
CA GLY A 33 -26.67 47.62 -7.51
C GLY A 33 -26.49 47.37 -9.02
N GLY A 34 -26.39 46.09 -9.35
CA GLY A 34 -26.77 45.54 -10.64
C GLY A 34 -27.90 44.54 -10.42
N PRO A 35 -28.80 44.32 -11.40
CA PRO A 35 -29.86 43.34 -11.27
C PRO A 35 -29.25 41.98 -10.97
N THR A 36 -29.65 41.37 -9.86
CA THR A 36 -29.31 39.98 -9.54
C THR A 36 -29.92 39.11 -10.63
N ALA A 37 -29.05 38.61 -11.52
CA ALA A 37 -29.35 37.42 -12.31
C ALA A 37 -29.41 36.25 -11.31
N GLU A 38 -30.53 36.16 -10.61
CA GLU A 38 -30.88 35.05 -9.74
C GLU A 38 -30.94 33.78 -10.60
N GLY A 39 -30.07 32.82 -10.33
CA GLY A 39 -30.36 31.43 -10.68
C GLY A 39 -29.74 30.87 -11.97
N ALA A 40 -28.47 31.13 -12.25
CA ALA A 40 -27.69 30.14 -13.02
C ALA A 40 -26.96 29.20 -12.03
N PRO A 41 -27.35 27.92 -11.90
CA PRO A 41 -26.58 26.96 -11.13
C PRO A 41 -25.15 26.92 -11.67
N PRO A 42 -24.11 26.89 -10.81
CA PRO A 42 -22.75 26.76 -11.29
C PRO A 42 -22.62 25.48 -12.12
N PRO A 43 -21.85 25.48 -13.22
CA PRO A 43 -21.64 24.29 -14.03
C PRO A 43 -21.03 23.21 -13.14
N ARG A 44 -21.77 22.10 -12.95
CA ARG A 44 -21.27 20.94 -12.22
C ARG A 44 -20.07 20.40 -13.01
N ARG A 45 -18.84 20.54 -12.48
CA ARG A 45 -17.69 19.82 -13.02
C ARG A 45 -18.05 18.34 -12.98
N SER A 46 -18.04 17.69 -14.14
CA SER A 46 -18.12 16.24 -14.20
C SER A 46 -17.02 15.67 -13.32
N ALA A 47 -17.40 14.78 -12.41
CA ALA A 47 -16.43 14.07 -11.59
C ALA A 47 -15.49 13.33 -12.55
N ARG A 48 -14.22 13.75 -12.59
CA ARG A 48 -13.22 13.09 -13.42
C ARG A 48 -13.13 11.65 -12.97
N ARG A 49 -13.32 10.70 -13.90
CA ARG A 49 -13.19 9.27 -13.61
C ARG A 49 -11.82 9.04 -12.93
N PRO A 50 -11.76 8.32 -11.81
CA PRO A 50 -10.49 7.99 -11.17
C PRO A 50 -9.56 7.33 -12.19
N THR A 51 -8.28 7.71 -12.18
CA THR A 51 -7.25 7.05 -12.97
C THR A 51 -7.16 5.59 -12.53
N GLN A 52 -7.45 4.66 -13.44
CA GLN A 52 -7.28 3.24 -13.20
C GLN A 52 -5.89 2.82 -13.68
N ILE A 53 -5.13 2.17 -12.80
CA ILE A 53 -3.86 1.52 -13.15
C ILE A 53 -4.18 0.05 -13.37
N GLN A 54 -3.98 -0.44 -14.60
CA GLN A 54 -4.07 -1.87 -14.88
C GLN A 54 -2.73 -2.51 -14.54
N VAL A 55 -2.73 -3.32 -13.49
CA VAL A 55 -1.56 -4.11 -13.09
C VAL A 55 -1.71 -5.49 -13.71
N THR A 56 -0.88 -5.80 -14.71
CA THR A 56 -0.74 -7.16 -15.24
C THR A 56 0.58 -7.72 -14.71
N PRO A 57 0.56 -8.72 -13.83
CA PRO A 57 1.81 -9.31 -13.35
C PRO A 57 2.48 -10.10 -14.48
N ASP A 58 3.72 -9.75 -14.80
CA ASP A 58 4.49 -10.36 -15.89
C ASP A 58 4.86 -11.83 -15.62
N ARG A 59 4.86 -12.24 -14.34
CA ARG A 59 5.15 -13.61 -13.91
C ARG A 59 4.25 -14.00 -12.75
N GLN A 60 3.70 -15.21 -12.82
CA GLN A 60 2.86 -15.72 -11.75
C GLN A 60 3.71 -16.51 -10.76
N LEU A 61 3.60 -16.16 -9.47
CA LEU A 61 4.19 -16.96 -8.41
C LEU A 61 3.29 -18.18 -8.17
N VAL A 62 3.79 -19.37 -8.44
CA VAL A 62 3.07 -20.64 -8.31
C VAL A 62 3.76 -21.58 -7.34
N ARG A 63 3.00 -22.54 -6.80
CA ARG A 63 3.56 -23.67 -6.07
C ARG A 63 4.09 -24.70 -7.06
N LEU A 64 5.40 -24.88 -7.08
CA LEU A 64 6.06 -25.95 -7.82
C LEU A 64 6.25 -27.13 -6.87
N CYS A 65 5.70 -28.29 -7.21
CA CYS A 65 5.80 -29.50 -6.41
C CYS A 65 6.48 -30.61 -7.21
N GLU A 66 7.36 -31.34 -6.54
CA GLU A 66 8.02 -32.55 -7.02
C GLU A 66 7.53 -33.70 -6.13
N ASP A 67 7.02 -34.75 -6.75
CA ASP A 67 6.55 -35.97 -6.08
C ASP A 67 7.46 -37.15 -6.40
N TRP A 68 7.56 -38.07 -5.45
CA TRP A 68 8.28 -39.33 -5.64
C TRP A 68 7.73 -40.41 -4.71
N LEU A 69 8.02 -41.67 -5.06
CA LEU A 69 7.70 -42.81 -4.22
C LEU A 69 8.92 -43.19 -3.40
N ALA A 70 8.77 -43.27 -2.07
CA ALA A 70 9.81 -43.72 -1.15
C ALA A 70 9.46 -45.12 -0.61
N VAL A 71 10.48 -45.92 -0.34
CA VAL A 71 10.33 -47.22 0.28
C VAL A 71 10.65 -47.09 1.77
N GLU A 72 9.69 -47.42 2.63
CA GLU A 72 9.84 -47.38 4.09
C GLU A 72 9.76 -48.79 4.69
N ASN A 73 10.63 -49.10 5.65
CA ASN A 73 10.57 -50.34 6.42
C ASN A 73 9.78 -50.11 7.70
N ARG A 74 8.61 -50.77 7.81
CA ARG A 74 7.74 -50.75 9.00
C ARG A 74 7.75 -52.12 9.67
N PRO A 75 7.33 -52.25 10.94
CA PRO A 75 7.24 -53.55 11.61
C PRO A 75 6.37 -54.59 10.87
N SER A 76 5.41 -54.12 10.07
CA SER A 76 4.53 -54.95 9.24
C SER A 76 5.11 -55.32 7.87
N GLY A 77 6.32 -54.85 7.53
CA GLY A 77 6.97 -55.05 6.24
C GLY A 77 7.34 -53.75 5.52
N THR A 78 7.85 -53.91 4.31
CA THR A 78 8.25 -52.81 3.44
C THR A 78 7.04 -52.21 2.72
N VAL A 79 6.88 -50.88 2.78
CA VAL A 79 5.74 -50.16 2.22
C VAL A 79 6.24 -49.04 1.29
N ILE A 80 5.57 -48.86 0.16
CA ILE A 80 5.81 -47.73 -0.74
C ILE A 80 4.93 -46.57 -0.29
N VAL A 81 5.53 -45.42 0.03
CA VAL A 81 4.87 -44.23 0.55
C VAL A 81 5.08 -43.06 -0.42
N PRO A 82 4.01 -42.32 -0.79
CA PRO A 82 4.15 -41.11 -1.60
C PRO A 82 4.80 -39.99 -0.78
N GLN A 83 5.76 -39.31 -1.38
CA GLN A 83 6.45 -38.16 -0.82
C GLN A 83 6.28 -36.97 -1.76
N MET A 84 6.34 -35.76 -1.20
CA MET A 84 6.19 -34.54 -1.97
C MET A 84 7.01 -33.40 -1.36
N ARG A 85 7.64 -32.60 -2.21
CA ARG A 85 8.30 -31.34 -1.81
C ARG A 85 7.78 -30.21 -2.68
N CYS A 86 7.37 -29.12 -2.05
CA CYS A 86 6.91 -27.94 -2.75
C CYS A 86 7.77 -26.71 -2.43
N ARG A 87 7.92 -25.83 -3.42
CA ARG A 87 8.56 -24.52 -3.30
C ARG A 87 7.78 -23.47 -4.08
N TRP A 88 7.98 -22.20 -3.72
CA TRP A 88 7.48 -21.09 -4.55
C TRP A 88 8.44 -20.87 -5.72
N GLY A 89 7.88 -20.62 -6.90
CA GLY A 89 8.64 -20.29 -8.09
C GLY A 89 7.79 -19.50 -9.08
N TYR A 90 8.44 -18.86 -10.04
CA TYR A 90 7.76 -18.17 -11.12
C TYR A 90 7.53 -19.13 -12.29
N ARG A 91 6.36 -19.03 -12.92
CA ARG A 91 6.03 -19.73 -14.17
C ARG A 91 5.86 -18.72 -15.30
#